data_AF-A0A8K0FXA9-F1
#
_entry.id   AF-A0A8K0FXA9-F1
#
_cell.length_a   1.000
_cell.length_b   1.000
_cell.length_c   1.000
_cell.angle_alpha   90.00
_cell.angle_beta   90.00
_cell.angle_gamma   90.00
#
_symmetry.space_group_name_H-M   'P 1'
#
loop_
_entity.id
_entity.type
_entity.pdbx_description
1 polymer ?
#
loop_
_entity_poly.entity_id
_entity_poly.type
_entity_poly.pdbx_seq_one_letter_code
_entity_poly.pdbx_strand_id
1 'polypeptide(L)'
;NITRYHQGKIVIMDLHTDQIIKQYYLKPSDVTPNSLLANIAVDVSKYDCDGAFAYLPDLGGYGVVVYNLRADDSWRVSHNYFFLESLHGEFDIGGQRFQWNDGVFSLALTDVKSDGFRNVYFHSMAGIHLFSVSTRILRDRQLATRSYHGDDFKVVAKRRDNAHTCSSDLHQQSGVLFLTLISQNALGCWNTNKEPEIENFDIVYKDDQNFIYPADVRIYKDDVMVLSNTMPVQLYSRLNYDKVNFRVWIFKVADAVKDTACSSVRYHKFGYH
;
A
#
# COMPACT_ATOMS: atom_id res chain seq x y z
N ASN A 1 -5.08 13.78 32.69
CA ASN A 1 -4.90 12.53 31.91
C ASN A 1 -3.71 12.68 30.97
N ILE A 2 -2.55 12.14 31.33
CA ILE A 2 -1.39 12.09 30.43
C ILE A 2 -1.54 10.82 29.61
N THR A 3 -1.87 10.96 28.33
CA THR A 3 -1.81 9.84 27.37
C THR A 3 -0.36 9.35 27.32
N ARG A 4 -0.10 8.14 27.81
CA ARG A 4 1.22 7.51 27.68
C ARG A 4 1.31 6.91 26.27
N TYR A 5 2.07 7.55 25.40
CA TYR A 5 2.43 6.98 24.11
C TYR A 5 3.45 5.86 24.36
N HIS A 6 3.04 4.62 24.10
CA HIS A 6 3.96 3.49 24.10
C HIS A 6 4.81 3.53 22.83
N GLN A 7 6.07 3.14 22.96
CA GLN A 7 6.99 2.98 21.83
C GLN A 7 6.37 2.04 20.79
N GLY A 8 6.37 2.46 19.52
CA GLY A 8 5.90 1.62 18.43
C GLY A 8 6.67 0.31 18.37
N LYS A 9 5.99 -0.80 18.06
CA LYS A 9 6.61 -2.12 18.01
C LYS A 9 6.03 -2.98 16.90
N ILE A 10 6.86 -3.87 16.37
CA ILE A 10 6.45 -4.96 15.47
C ILE A 10 6.19 -6.18 16.36
N VAL A 11 5.04 -6.82 16.17
CA VAL A 11 4.66 -8.05 16.86
C VAL A 11 4.56 -9.16 15.81
N ILE A 12 5.28 -10.25 16.03
CA ILE A 12 5.25 -11.42 15.17
C ILE A 12 4.54 -12.53 15.94
N MET A 13 3.50 -13.10 15.32
CA MET A 13 2.68 -14.15 15.90
C MET A 13 2.70 -15.38 14.99
N ASP A 14 2.80 -16.55 15.59
CA ASP A 14 2.61 -17.82 14.91
C ASP A 14 1.12 -18.17 14.94
N LEU A 15 0.50 -18.24 13.77
CA LEU A 15 -0.93 -18.53 13.60
C LEU A 15 -1.27 -20.01 13.81
N HIS A 16 -0.28 -20.91 13.88
CA HIS A 16 -0.52 -22.32 14.22
C HIS A 16 -0.65 -22.53 15.74
N THR A 17 0.03 -21.68 16.53
CA THR A 17 0.08 -21.81 18.00
C THR A 17 -0.61 -20.68 18.73
N ASP A 18 -1.08 -19.65 18.01
CA ASP A 18 -1.65 -18.40 18.53
C ASP A 18 -0.73 -17.69 19.54
N GLN A 19 0.59 -17.88 19.40
CA GLN A 19 1.59 -17.30 20.31
C GLN A 19 2.33 -16.13 19.66
N ILE A 20 2.63 -15.11 20.48
CA ILE A 20 3.61 -14.08 20.12
C ILE A 20 4.99 -14.72 20.18
N ILE A 21 5.65 -14.86 19.03
CA ILE A 21 6.98 -15.44 18.93
C ILE A 21 8.09 -14.38 18.97
N LYS A 22 7.76 -13.12 18.67
CA LYS A 22 8.71 -11.99 18.78
C LYS A 22 8.01 -10.65 18.95
N GLN A 23 8.68 -9.76 19.68
CA GLN A 23 8.36 -8.33 19.73
C GLN A 23 9.64 -7.53 19.48
N TYR A 24 9.59 -6.61 18.52
CA TYR A 24 10.68 -5.69 18.24
C TYR A 24 10.20 -4.26 18.47
N TYR A 25 10.87 -3.53 19.36
CA TYR A 25 10.54 -2.14 19.65
C TYR A 25 11.32 -1.22 18.69
N LEU A 26 10.60 -0.34 17.99
CA LEU A 26 11.21 0.61 17.06
C LEU A 26 12.09 1.60 17.81
N LYS A 27 13.31 1.80 17.36
CA LYS A 27 14.26 2.72 17.98
C LYS A 27 13.79 4.17 17.82
N PRO A 28 14.18 5.09 18.72
CA PRO A 28 13.92 6.51 18.53
C PRO A 28 14.41 7.06 17.17
N SER A 29 15.46 6.46 16.59
CA SER A 29 15.99 6.81 15.26
C SER A 29 15.12 6.39 14.09
N ASP A 30 14.17 5.47 14.30
CA ASP A 30 13.32 4.94 13.23
C ASP A 30 12.13 5.85 12.96
N VAL A 31 11.74 6.63 13.98
CA VAL A 31 10.54 7.47 13.98
C VAL A 31 10.89 8.95 14.16
N THR A 32 9.91 9.79 13.89
CA THR A 32 9.94 11.24 14.04
C THR A 32 8.79 11.65 14.98
N PRO A 33 8.76 12.90 15.48
CA PRO A 33 7.64 13.37 16.29
C PRO A 33 6.26 13.28 15.61
N ASN A 34 6.22 13.28 14.27
CA ASN A 34 5.00 13.21 13.47
C ASN A 34 4.71 11.79 12.96
N SER A 35 5.48 10.77 13.39
CA SER A 35 5.37 9.45 12.79
C SER A 35 4.01 8.78 13.02
N LEU A 36 3.44 8.27 11.93
CA LEU A 36 2.19 7.52 11.89
C LEU A 36 2.38 6.33 10.95
N LEU A 37 2.57 5.15 11.52
CA LEU A 37 2.83 3.92 10.76
C LEU A 37 1.50 3.21 10.45
N ALA A 38 0.92 3.49 9.29
CA ALA A 38 -0.43 3.04 8.94
C ALA A 38 -0.48 1.65 8.25
N ASN A 39 0.64 1.18 7.71
CA ASN A 39 0.69 -0.06 6.94
C ASN A 39 1.99 -0.83 7.23
N ILE A 40 2.07 -2.07 6.77
CA ILE A 40 3.26 -2.92 6.82
C ILE A 40 3.25 -3.86 5.62
N ALA A 41 4.33 -3.84 4.83
CA ALA A 41 4.59 -4.82 3.78
C ALA A 41 5.68 -5.78 4.25
N VAL A 42 5.42 -7.08 4.18
CA VAL A 42 6.36 -8.12 4.62
C VAL A 42 6.95 -8.81 3.40
N ASP A 43 8.28 -8.77 3.31
CA ASP A 43 9.06 -9.41 2.26
C ASP A 43 9.76 -10.64 2.82
N VAL A 44 9.17 -11.79 2.51
CA VAL A 44 9.63 -13.09 2.98
C VAL A 44 9.79 -14.05 1.80
N SER A 45 10.81 -14.90 1.89
CA SER A 45 11.02 -16.01 0.97
C SER A 45 10.46 -17.29 1.59
N LYS A 46 9.75 -18.10 0.81
CA LYS A 46 9.29 -19.44 1.24
C LYS A 46 10.43 -20.39 1.63
N TYR A 47 11.66 -20.09 1.24
CA TYR A 47 12.85 -20.90 1.53
C TYR A 47 13.72 -20.31 2.65
N ASP A 48 13.41 -19.10 3.11
CA ASP A 48 14.20 -18.38 4.13
C ASP A 48 13.29 -17.42 4.90
N CYS A 49 12.51 -17.97 5.84
CA CYS A 49 11.60 -17.19 6.67
C CYS A 49 12.35 -16.25 7.63
N ASP A 50 13.51 -16.67 8.15
CA ASP A 50 14.31 -15.87 9.08
C ASP A 50 14.98 -14.68 8.38
N GLY A 51 15.19 -14.77 7.06
CA GLY A 51 15.67 -13.68 6.21
C GLY A 51 14.62 -12.61 5.85
N ALA A 52 13.47 -12.58 6.53
CA ALA A 52 12.39 -11.66 6.24
C ALA A 52 12.75 -10.19 6.54
N PHE A 53 12.16 -9.30 5.74
CA PHE A 53 12.16 -7.87 5.97
C PHE A 53 10.72 -7.35 6.12
N ALA A 54 10.54 -6.30 6.91
CA ALA A 54 9.29 -5.54 6.95
C ALA A 54 9.55 -4.09 6.56
N TYR A 55 8.61 -3.52 5.80
CA TYR A 55 8.61 -2.13 5.35
C TYR A 55 7.39 -1.42 5.92
N LEU A 56 7.62 -0.44 6.79
CA LEU A 56 6.59 0.31 7.48
C LEU A 56 6.57 1.74 6.94
N PRO A 57 5.65 2.08 6.01
CA PRO A 57 5.47 3.44 5.57
C PRO A 57 5.01 4.32 6.73
N ASP A 58 5.61 5.50 6.80
CA ASP A 58 5.36 6.51 7.79
C ASP A 58 4.75 7.74 7.11
N LEU A 59 3.41 7.81 7.14
CA LEU A 59 2.66 8.84 6.42
C LEU A 59 2.89 10.24 6.98
N GLY A 60 3.16 10.36 8.29
CA GLY A 60 3.31 11.66 8.95
C GLY A 60 4.77 12.11 9.06
N GLY A 61 5.70 11.15 9.07
CA GLY A 61 7.14 11.42 9.04
C GLY A 61 7.77 11.41 7.64
N TYR A 62 7.01 11.09 6.59
CA TYR A 62 7.47 11.04 5.19
C TYR A 62 8.68 10.13 4.97
N GLY A 63 8.60 8.90 5.44
CA GLY A 63 9.68 7.92 5.31
C GLY A 63 9.19 6.48 5.35
N VAL A 64 10.12 5.55 5.20
CA VAL A 64 9.84 4.11 5.36
C VAL A 64 10.81 3.56 6.39
N VAL A 65 10.29 2.90 7.42
CA VAL A 65 11.12 2.11 8.35
C VAL A 65 11.29 0.73 7.76
N VAL A 66 12.54 0.31 7.62
CA VAL A 66 12.90 -1.06 7.24
C VAL A 66 13.30 -1.81 8.50
N TYR A 67 12.75 -3.00 8.70
CA TYR A 67 13.15 -3.93 9.74
C TYR A 67 13.70 -5.21 9.10
N ASN A 68 14.86 -5.66 9.58
CA ASN A 68 15.51 -6.90 9.16
C ASN A 68 15.41 -7.93 10.29
N LEU A 69 14.64 -8.99 10.08
CA LEU A 69 14.37 -9.99 11.11
C LEU A 69 15.65 -10.71 11.58
N ARG A 70 16.51 -11.13 10.64
CA ARG A 70 17.74 -11.86 10.95
C ARG A 70 18.73 -11.03 11.75
N ALA A 71 18.89 -9.76 11.38
CA ALA A 71 19.80 -8.84 12.06
C ALA A 71 19.19 -8.27 13.36
N ASP A 72 17.88 -8.44 13.54
CA ASP A 72 17.08 -7.81 14.60
C ASP A 72 17.36 -6.30 14.73
N ASP A 73 17.47 -5.63 13.58
CA ASP A 73 17.80 -4.22 13.47
C ASP A 73 16.86 -3.53 12.47
N SER A 74 16.69 -2.23 12.65
CA SER A 74 15.88 -1.37 11.78
C SER A 74 16.60 -0.10 11.38
N TRP A 75 16.13 0.53 10.32
CA TRP A 75 16.60 1.85 9.92
C TRP A 75 15.49 2.61 9.20
N ARG A 76 15.59 3.93 9.24
CA ARG A 76 14.69 4.83 8.51
C ARG A 76 15.28 5.17 7.15
N VAL A 77 14.46 5.04 6.11
CA VAL A 77 14.75 5.46 4.74
C VAL A 77 13.98 6.75 4.46
N SER A 78 14.68 7.73 3.94
CA SER A 78 14.12 9.03 3.55
C SER A 78 14.38 9.27 2.07
N HIS A 79 13.35 9.72 1.35
CA HIS A 79 13.44 10.11 -0.06
C HIS A 79 12.31 11.10 -0.38
N ASN A 80 12.53 12.00 -1.34
CA ASN A 80 11.55 13.03 -1.70
C ASN A 80 10.22 12.44 -2.18
N TYR A 81 10.23 11.24 -2.77
CA TYR A 81 9.02 10.55 -3.22
C TYR A 81 8.15 9.99 -2.09
N PHE A 82 8.61 10.05 -0.83
CA PHE A 82 7.79 9.66 0.32
C PHE A 82 6.93 10.81 0.88
N PHE A 83 7.13 12.03 0.38
CA PHE A 83 6.31 13.18 0.75
C PHE A 83 4.96 13.14 0.04
N LEU A 84 3.99 13.89 0.58
CA LEU A 84 2.79 14.25 -0.16
C LEU A 84 3.13 15.05 -1.42
N GLU A 85 2.20 15.06 -2.37
CA GLU A 85 2.18 15.99 -3.48
C GLU A 85 1.28 17.18 -3.11
N SER A 86 1.86 18.37 -3.02
CA SER A 86 1.20 19.56 -2.46
C SER A 86 -0.09 19.99 -3.18
N LEU A 87 -0.27 19.60 -4.44
CA LEU A 87 -1.49 19.88 -5.22
C LEU A 87 -2.61 18.85 -5.00
N HIS A 88 -2.38 17.82 -4.19
CA HIS A 88 -3.24 16.64 -4.04
C HIS A 88 -3.55 16.34 -2.56
N GLY A 89 -3.57 17.39 -1.72
CA GLY A 89 -3.95 17.30 -0.31
C GLY A 89 -5.43 17.55 -0.02
N GLU A 90 -6.22 17.89 -1.04
CA GLU A 90 -7.67 18.15 -0.93
C GLU A 90 -8.47 16.88 -1.21
N PHE A 91 -9.38 16.54 -0.30
CA PHE A 91 -10.22 15.35 -0.40
C PHE A 91 -11.70 15.73 -0.38
N ASP A 92 -12.49 15.08 -1.25
CA ASP A 92 -13.95 15.06 -1.19
C ASP A 92 -14.39 13.60 -1.16
N ILE A 93 -14.79 13.10 0.02
CA ILE A 93 -15.13 11.69 0.23
C ILE A 93 -16.39 11.59 1.08
N GLY A 94 -17.40 10.86 0.58
CA GLY A 94 -18.67 10.70 1.28
C GLY A 94 -19.38 12.04 1.57
N GLY A 95 -19.18 13.03 0.72
CA GLY A 95 -19.70 14.39 0.88
C GLY A 95 -18.98 15.23 1.95
N GLN A 96 -17.86 14.76 2.47
CA GLN A 96 -17.00 15.52 3.40
C GLN A 96 -15.82 16.10 2.64
N ARG A 97 -15.59 17.40 2.82
CA ARG A 97 -14.42 18.11 2.28
C ARG A 97 -13.43 18.39 3.40
N PHE A 98 -12.19 17.97 3.21
CA PHE A 98 -11.15 18.11 4.20
C PHE A 98 -9.77 18.02 3.54
N GLN A 99 -8.75 18.40 4.31
CA GLN A 99 -7.36 18.32 3.90
C GLN A 99 -6.63 17.28 4.75
N TRP A 100 -5.84 16.43 4.10
CA TRP A 100 -4.83 15.60 4.73
C TRP A 100 -3.48 15.79 4.05
N ASN A 101 -2.43 15.59 4.82
CA ASN A 101 -1.05 15.74 4.37
C ASN A 101 -0.30 14.40 4.36
N ASP A 102 -1.04 13.30 4.23
CA ASP A 102 -0.51 11.95 4.36
C ASP A 102 0.46 11.60 3.23
N GLY A 103 1.71 11.34 3.61
CA GLY A 103 2.79 10.91 2.74
C GLY A 103 2.68 9.46 2.28
N VAL A 104 3.83 8.80 2.07
CA VAL A 104 3.90 7.37 1.73
C VAL A 104 3.00 6.56 2.66
N PHE A 105 2.08 5.79 2.07
CA PHE A 105 1.02 5.13 2.84
C PHE A 105 1.02 3.61 2.64
N SER A 106 1.28 3.14 1.43
CA SER A 106 1.26 1.71 1.09
C SER A 106 2.42 1.35 0.17
N LEU A 107 2.88 0.10 0.31
CA LEU A 107 3.90 -0.50 -0.53
C LEU A 107 3.40 -1.86 -0.99
N ALA A 108 3.54 -2.16 -2.28
CA ALA A 108 3.23 -3.45 -2.89
C ALA A 108 4.48 -4.09 -3.49
N LEU A 109 4.69 -5.37 -3.20
CA LEU A 109 5.89 -6.11 -3.59
C LEU A 109 5.63 -6.93 -4.86
N THR A 110 6.49 -6.81 -5.86
CA THR A 110 6.47 -7.74 -7.00
C THR A 110 6.89 -9.15 -6.59
N ASP A 111 6.73 -10.11 -7.50
CA ASP A 111 7.46 -11.36 -7.35
C ASP A 111 8.99 -11.12 -7.40
N VAL A 112 9.76 -12.11 -6.93
CA VAL A 112 11.22 -12.08 -6.96
C VAL A 112 11.69 -12.05 -8.41
N LYS A 113 12.54 -11.09 -8.73
CA LYS A 113 13.12 -10.91 -10.07
C LYS A 113 14.37 -11.77 -10.23
N SER A 114 14.92 -11.78 -11.44
CA SER A 114 16.11 -12.58 -11.79
C SER A 114 17.37 -12.21 -10.98
N ASP A 115 17.43 -11.01 -10.42
CA ASP A 115 18.53 -10.56 -9.55
C ASP A 115 18.36 -10.98 -8.08
N GLY A 116 17.29 -11.69 -7.75
CA GLY A 116 16.98 -12.15 -6.38
C GLY A 116 16.29 -11.11 -5.50
N PHE A 117 15.98 -9.92 -6.06
CA PHE A 117 15.29 -8.84 -5.36
C PHE A 117 13.89 -8.63 -5.92
N ARG A 118 13.09 -7.81 -5.23
CA ARG A 118 11.75 -7.41 -5.67
C ARG A 118 11.79 -5.94 -6.05
N ASN A 119 10.88 -5.53 -6.92
CA ASN A 119 10.52 -4.12 -7.00
C ASN A 119 9.43 -3.85 -5.94
N VAL A 120 9.52 -2.70 -5.31
CA VAL A 120 8.49 -2.18 -4.41
C VAL A 120 7.80 -1.03 -5.13
N TYR A 121 6.50 -1.17 -5.40
CA TYR A 121 5.67 -0.06 -5.82
C TYR A 121 5.15 0.66 -4.59
N PHE A 122 5.14 1.99 -4.61
CA PHE A 122 4.64 2.77 -3.49
C PHE A 122 4.06 4.10 -3.98
N HIS A 123 3.22 4.69 -3.14
CA HIS A 123 2.60 5.98 -3.39
C HIS A 123 2.35 6.69 -2.06
N SER A 124 2.29 8.02 -2.10
CA SER A 124 1.66 8.80 -1.03
C SER A 124 0.14 8.67 -1.10
N MET A 125 -0.54 8.95 0.01
CA MET A 125 -2.00 9.01 0.00
C MET A 125 -2.49 10.32 -0.62
N ALA A 126 -1.91 11.44 -0.18
CA ALA A 126 -2.07 12.75 -0.82
C ALA A 126 -1.14 12.86 -2.03
N GLY A 127 -1.47 12.13 -3.10
CA GLY A 127 -0.70 12.11 -4.35
C GLY A 127 -1.35 11.27 -5.44
N ILE A 128 -0.84 11.42 -6.65
CA ILE A 128 -1.34 10.70 -7.85
C ILE A 128 -0.22 9.96 -8.58
N HIS A 129 1.05 10.18 -8.24
CA HIS A 129 2.14 9.42 -8.82
C HIS A 129 2.25 8.04 -8.17
N LEU A 130 2.73 7.09 -8.97
CA LEU A 130 3.18 5.77 -8.54
C LEU A 130 4.69 5.74 -8.70
N PHE A 131 5.40 5.27 -7.69
CA PHE A 131 6.85 5.20 -7.68
C PHE A 131 7.32 3.76 -7.51
N SER A 132 8.61 3.51 -7.77
CA SER A 132 9.23 2.24 -7.46
C SER A 132 10.66 2.36 -6.95
N VAL A 133 11.07 1.37 -6.17
CA VAL A 133 12.45 1.16 -5.71
C VAL A 133 12.73 -0.34 -5.60
N SER A 134 13.97 -0.77 -5.84
CA SER A 134 14.35 -2.17 -5.63
C SER A 134 14.56 -2.48 -4.15
N THR A 135 14.16 -3.66 -3.69
CA THR A 135 14.49 -4.14 -2.33
C THR A 135 16.00 -4.33 -2.13
N ARG A 136 16.79 -4.42 -3.22
CA ARG A 136 18.26 -4.37 -3.14
C ARG A 136 18.77 -3.11 -2.44
N ILE A 137 18.10 -1.98 -2.68
CA ILE A 137 18.43 -0.69 -2.08
C ILE A 137 17.90 -0.63 -0.65
N LEU A 138 16.63 -1.01 -0.45
CA LEU A 138 15.99 -0.90 0.87
C LEU A 138 16.58 -1.84 1.92
N ARG A 139 16.98 -3.06 1.53
CA ARG A 139 17.49 -4.10 2.45
C ARG A 139 18.94 -3.86 2.89
N ASP A 140 19.71 -3.05 2.16
CA ASP A 140 21.06 -2.65 2.54
C ASP A 140 21.01 -1.30 3.26
N ARG A 141 21.39 -1.28 4.54
CA ARG A 141 21.33 -0.06 5.36
C ARG A 141 22.17 1.08 4.79
N GLN A 142 23.36 0.81 4.25
CA GLN A 142 24.22 1.87 3.70
C GLN A 142 23.64 2.45 2.42
N LEU A 143 23.10 1.60 1.54
CA LEU A 143 22.42 2.06 0.32
C LEU A 143 21.12 2.79 0.62
N ALA A 144 20.36 2.33 1.62
CA ALA A 144 19.07 2.91 1.99
C ALA A 144 19.21 4.29 2.65
N THR A 145 20.21 4.49 3.52
CA THR A 145 20.33 5.71 4.33
C THR A 145 21.32 6.75 3.79
N ARG A 146 21.88 6.55 2.59
CA ARG A 146 22.74 7.57 1.96
C ARG A 146 21.92 8.81 1.56
N SER A 147 22.58 9.95 1.48
CA SER A 147 21.92 11.23 1.17
C SER A 147 21.50 11.39 -0.30
N TYR A 148 22.13 10.64 -1.21
CA TYR A 148 21.86 10.71 -2.64
C TYR A 148 21.65 9.33 -3.23
N HIS A 149 20.45 9.06 -3.75
CA HIS A 149 20.06 7.76 -4.28
C HIS A 149 20.25 7.61 -5.79
N GLY A 150 20.56 8.68 -6.53
CA GLY A 150 20.65 8.62 -7.99
C GLY A 150 19.35 8.13 -8.62
N ASP A 151 19.43 7.15 -9.51
CA ASP A 151 18.29 6.58 -10.24
C ASP A 151 17.66 5.34 -9.58
N ASP A 152 17.96 5.10 -8.30
CA ASP A 152 17.45 3.96 -7.54
C ASP A 152 15.93 4.05 -7.33
N PHE A 153 15.41 5.25 -7.12
CA PHE A 153 13.98 5.55 -6.98
C PHE A 153 13.45 6.10 -8.31
N LYS A 154 12.32 5.57 -8.77
CA LYS A 154 11.77 5.88 -10.10
C LYS A 154 10.33 6.31 -10.02
N VAL A 155 9.98 7.34 -10.79
CA VAL A 155 8.58 7.61 -11.14
C VAL A 155 8.15 6.52 -12.12
N VAL A 156 7.09 5.79 -11.78
CA VAL A 156 6.53 4.73 -12.62
C VAL A 156 5.43 5.30 -13.51
N ALA A 157 4.47 5.99 -12.90
CA ALA A 157 3.33 6.56 -13.61
C ALA A 157 2.87 7.85 -12.92
N LYS A 158 2.27 8.74 -13.70
CA LYS A 158 1.33 9.74 -13.19
C LYS A 158 -0.09 9.22 -13.44
N ARG A 159 -0.84 8.95 -12.38
CA ARG A 159 -2.23 8.45 -12.50
C ARG A 159 -3.18 9.62 -12.75
N ARG A 160 -4.46 9.30 -12.99
CA ARG A 160 -5.53 10.30 -13.19
C ARG A 160 -5.69 11.21 -11.97
N ASP A 161 -6.28 12.38 -12.19
CA ASP A 161 -6.70 13.25 -11.09
C ASP A 161 -7.66 12.49 -10.17
N ASN A 162 -7.66 12.84 -8.88
CA ASN A 162 -8.40 12.15 -7.83
C ASN A 162 -8.02 10.67 -7.65
N ALA A 163 -6.82 10.24 -8.08
CA ALA A 163 -6.30 8.89 -7.81
C ALA A 163 -5.65 8.74 -6.43
N HIS A 164 -6.03 9.56 -5.44
CA HIS A 164 -5.62 9.39 -4.05
C HIS A 164 -5.88 7.95 -3.61
N THR A 165 -4.92 7.34 -2.92
CA THR A 165 -4.95 5.90 -2.62
C THR A 165 -4.54 5.64 -1.18
N CYS A 166 -5.34 4.87 -0.45
CA CYS A 166 -4.94 4.38 0.87
C CYS A 166 -4.04 3.15 0.74
N SER A 167 -4.48 2.12 0.03
CA SER A 167 -3.79 0.84 0.02
C SER A 167 -3.65 0.29 -1.37
N SER A 168 -2.59 -0.49 -1.56
CA SER A 168 -2.33 -1.23 -2.78
C SER A 168 -1.76 -2.60 -2.45
N ASP A 169 -2.09 -3.58 -3.29
CA ASP A 169 -1.52 -4.92 -3.21
C ASP A 169 -1.42 -5.52 -4.62
N LEU A 170 -0.47 -6.40 -4.82
CA LEU A 170 -0.12 -6.94 -6.14
C LEU A 170 -0.37 -8.44 -6.20
N HIS A 171 -1.23 -8.86 -7.10
CA HIS A 171 -1.42 -10.28 -7.39
C HIS A 171 -0.22 -10.79 -8.20
N GLN A 172 0.76 -11.39 -7.51
CA GLN A 172 2.06 -11.75 -8.07
C GLN A 172 1.96 -12.62 -9.33
N GLN A 173 1.02 -13.57 -9.35
CA GLN A 173 0.84 -14.49 -10.47
C GLN A 173 0.35 -13.80 -11.75
N SER A 174 -0.53 -12.80 -11.66
CA SER A 174 -1.03 -12.08 -12.85
C SER A 174 -0.28 -10.77 -13.13
N GLY A 175 0.49 -10.28 -12.17
CA GLY A 175 1.14 -8.97 -12.22
C GLY A 175 0.17 -7.80 -12.05
N VAL A 176 -1.08 -8.02 -11.64
CA VAL A 176 -2.06 -6.95 -11.47
C VAL A 176 -1.89 -6.30 -10.09
N LEU A 177 -1.56 -5.02 -10.09
CA LEU A 177 -1.60 -4.14 -8.93
C LEU A 177 -3.03 -3.61 -8.76
N PHE A 178 -3.63 -3.81 -7.58
CA PHE A 178 -4.90 -3.21 -7.20
C PHE A 178 -4.65 -2.02 -6.28
N LEU A 179 -5.43 -0.95 -6.45
CA LEU A 179 -5.27 0.32 -5.72
C LEU A 179 -6.63 0.80 -5.19
N THR A 180 -6.73 1.13 -3.92
CA THR A 180 -7.98 1.67 -3.35
C THR A 180 -8.12 3.17 -3.62
N LEU A 181 -8.84 3.55 -4.68
CA LEU A 181 -9.01 4.93 -5.14
C LEU A 181 -10.07 5.65 -4.29
N ILE A 182 -9.65 6.19 -3.15
CA ILE A 182 -10.56 6.67 -2.09
C ILE A 182 -11.40 7.88 -2.50
N SER A 183 -10.86 8.80 -3.30
CA SER A 183 -11.60 9.97 -3.80
C SER A 183 -12.57 9.62 -4.92
N GLN A 184 -12.54 8.38 -5.40
CA GLN A 184 -13.43 7.89 -6.45
C GLN A 184 -14.41 6.83 -5.93
N ASN A 185 -14.34 6.45 -4.64
CA ASN A 185 -15.08 5.31 -4.07
C ASN A 185 -14.95 4.07 -4.96
N ALA A 186 -13.71 3.77 -5.37
CA ALA A 186 -13.43 2.77 -6.40
C ALA A 186 -12.22 1.89 -6.08
N LEU A 187 -12.21 0.70 -6.64
CA LEU A 187 -11.03 -0.17 -6.72
C LEU A 187 -10.45 -0.03 -8.13
N GLY A 188 -9.23 0.50 -8.21
CA GLY A 188 -8.46 0.62 -9.44
C GLY A 188 -7.53 -0.57 -9.65
N CYS A 189 -7.03 -0.72 -10.87
CA CYS A 189 -6.03 -1.71 -11.23
C CYS A 189 -5.01 -1.16 -12.22
N TRP A 190 -3.85 -1.82 -12.29
CA TRP A 190 -2.88 -1.72 -13.37
C TRP A 190 -2.14 -3.04 -13.52
N ASN A 191 -1.93 -3.51 -14.75
CA ASN A 191 -1.13 -4.70 -15.00
C ASN A 191 0.33 -4.31 -15.21
N THR A 192 1.22 -4.72 -14.30
CA THR A 192 2.65 -4.37 -14.33
C THR A 192 3.42 -4.94 -15.51
N ASN A 193 2.81 -5.85 -16.29
CA ASN A 193 3.33 -6.34 -17.56
C ASN A 193 2.98 -5.44 -18.77
N LYS A 194 2.21 -4.38 -18.56
CA LYS A 194 1.90 -3.35 -19.55
C LYS A 194 2.66 -2.08 -19.19
N GLU A 195 2.94 -1.26 -20.21
CA GLU A 195 3.57 0.05 -20.00
C GLU A 195 2.74 0.88 -19.00
N PRO A 196 3.37 1.64 -18.10
CA PRO A 196 2.72 2.40 -17.03
C PRO A 196 2.03 3.68 -17.53
N GLU A 197 1.39 3.61 -18.70
CA GLU A 197 0.62 4.68 -19.32
C GLU A 197 -0.80 4.75 -18.74
N ILE A 198 -1.38 5.95 -18.72
CA ILE A 198 -2.67 6.22 -18.05
C ILE A 198 -3.85 5.44 -18.66
N GLU A 199 -3.73 5.00 -19.91
CA GLU A 199 -4.69 4.14 -20.62
C GLU A 199 -4.66 2.69 -20.13
N ASN A 200 -3.57 2.26 -19.47
CA ASN A 200 -3.43 0.91 -18.91
C ASN A 200 -3.88 0.82 -17.43
N PHE A 201 -4.28 1.94 -16.83
CA PHE A 201 -4.96 1.97 -15.53
C PHE A 201 -6.47 1.98 -15.74
N ASP A 202 -7.18 1.17 -14.96
CA ASP A 202 -8.63 1.05 -15.07
C ASP A 202 -9.31 0.92 -13.69
N ILE A 203 -10.64 1.02 -13.67
CA ILE A 203 -11.46 0.80 -12.48
C ILE A 203 -12.17 -0.54 -12.61
N VAL A 204 -11.97 -1.44 -11.64
CA VAL A 204 -12.63 -2.76 -11.62
C VAL A 204 -13.95 -2.75 -10.86
N TYR A 205 -14.12 -1.79 -9.93
CA TYR A 205 -15.34 -1.66 -9.15
C TYR A 205 -15.49 -0.22 -8.65
N LYS A 206 -16.72 0.29 -8.64
CA LYS A 206 -17.07 1.62 -8.11
C LYS A 206 -18.49 1.61 -7.60
N ASP A 207 -18.70 2.13 -6.39
CA ASP A 207 -20.03 2.38 -5.81
C ASP A 207 -19.95 3.56 -4.83
N ASP A 208 -20.53 4.70 -5.22
CA ASP A 208 -20.49 5.94 -4.45
C ASP A 208 -21.37 5.93 -3.18
N GLN A 209 -22.16 4.87 -2.96
CA GLN A 209 -23.02 4.71 -1.78
C GLN A 209 -22.48 3.68 -0.79
N ASN A 210 -22.05 2.51 -1.27
CA ASN A 210 -21.66 1.38 -0.41
C ASN A 210 -20.15 1.22 -0.31
N PHE A 211 -19.39 1.68 -1.31
CA PHE A 211 -17.93 1.54 -1.39
C PHE A 211 -17.21 2.85 -1.06
N ILE A 212 -17.80 3.63 -0.15
CA ILE A 212 -17.16 4.84 0.38
C ILE A 212 -15.85 4.42 1.05
N TYR A 213 -14.80 5.22 0.82
CA TYR A 213 -13.48 5.10 1.45
C TYR A 213 -12.99 3.64 1.57
N PRO A 214 -12.60 3.00 0.45
CA PRO A 214 -11.91 1.72 0.47
C PRO A 214 -10.56 1.87 1.18
N ALA A 215 -10.52 1.53 2.45
CA ALA A 215 -9.43 1.82 3.36
C ALA A 215 -8.25 0.86 3.18
N ASP A 216 -8.51 -0.41 2.83
CA ASP A 216 -7.46 -1.40 2.63
C ASP A 216 -7.81 -2.42 1.56
N VAL A 217 -6.80 -2.94 0.87
CA VAL A 217 -6.88 -4.07 -0.06
C VAL A 217 -5.79 -5.07 0.28
N ARG A 218 -6.15 -6.36 0.27
CA ARG A 218 -5.22 -7.49 0.42
C ARG A 218 -5.59 -8.60 -0.53
N ILE A 219 -4.58 -9.28 -1.04
CA ILE A 219 -4.76 -10.37 -1.99
C ILE A 219 -4.32 -11.66 -1.34
N TYR A 220 -5.22 -12.64 -1.33
CA TYR A 220 -4.92 -13.98 -0.86
C TYR A 220 -5.29 -14.98 -1.95
N LYS A 221 -4.27 -15.65 -2.51
CA LYS A 221 -4.44 -16.46 -3.74
C LYS A 221 -5.08 -15.56 -4.82
N ASP A 222 -6.16 -16.00 -5.44
CA ASP A 222 -6.88 -15.25 -6.47
C ASP A 222 -8.03 -14.37 -5.92
N ASP A 223 -8.13 -14.20 -4.60
CA ASP A 223 -9.15 -13.35 -3.97
C ASP A 223 -8.58 -11.96 -3.64
N VAL A 224 -9.21 -10.92 -4.20
CA VAL A 224 -8.98 -9.52 -3.85
C VAL A 224 -9.97 -9.14 -2.76
N MET A 225 -9.47 -8.96 -1.55
CA MET A 225 -10.26 -8.60 -0.38
C MET A 225 -10.12 -7.10 -0.12
N VAL A 226 -11.23 -6.36 -0.08
CA VAL A 226 -11.22 -4.92 0.20
C VAL A 226 -12.04 -4.63 1.45
N LEU A 227 -11.48 -3.84 2.36
CA LEU A 227 -12.20 -3.24 3.47
C LEU A 227 -12.62 -1.82 3.08
N SER A 228 -13.92 -1.54 3.03
CA SER A 228 -14.44 -0.18 2.88
C SER A 228 -15.19 0.26 4.13
N ASN A 229 -15.16 1.56 4.42
CA ASN A 229 -15.89 2.11 5.55
C ASN A 229 -16.26 3.58 5.34
N THR A 230 -17.04 4.15 6.26
CA THR A 230 -17.43 5.58 6.19
C THR A 230 -16.59 6.46 7.10
N MET A 231 -15.29 6.15 7.29
CA MET A 231 -14.43 6.84 8.26
C MET A 231 -14.39 8.36 8.08
N PRO A 232 -14.24 8.93 6.86
CA PRO A 232 -14.29 10.39 6.70
C PRO A 232 -15.62 11.00 7.18
N VAL A 233 -16.76 10.33 6.91
CA VAL A 233 -18.08 10.78 7.39
C VAL A 233 -18.16 10.73 8.92
N GLN A 234 -17.57 9.70 9.53
CA GLN A 234 -17.52 9.59 10.99
C GLN A 234 -16.63 10.68 11.62
N LEU A 235 -15.48 10.99 11.03
CA LEU A 235 -14.55 11.99 11.56
C LEU A 235 -15.08 13.41 11.46
N TYR A 236 -15.71 13.77 10.33
CA TYR A 236 -16.12 15.15 10.05
C TYR A 236 -17.62 15.41 10.24
N SER A 237 -18.40 14.37 10.56
CA SER A 237 -19.81 14.47 10.92
C SER A 237 -20.12 13.57 12.11
N ARG A 238 -20.93 12.53 11.92
CA ARG A 238 -21.25 11.53 12.95
C ARG A 238 -21.48 10.17 12.31
N LEU A 239 -21.15 9.11 13.05
CA LEU A 239 -21.49 7.75 12.64
C LEU A 239 -23.01 7.53 12.73
N ASN A 240 -23.62 7.03 11.65
CA ASN A 240 -25.02 6.64 11.64
C ASN A 240 -25.15 5.14 11.89
N TYR A 241 -25.59 4.76 13.09
CA TYR A 241 -25.72 3.36 13.51
C TYR A 241 -26.86 2.60 12.80
N ASP A 242 -27.80 3.30 12.17
CA ASP A 242 -28.89 2.68 11.39
C ASP A 242 -28.45 2.28 9.98
N LYS A 243 -27.19 2.55 9.61
CA LYS A 243 -26.60 2.21 8.30
C LYS A 243 -25.44 1.24 8.45
N VAL A 244 -25.20 0.47 7.39
CA VAL A 244 -23.99 -0.35 7.27
C VAL A 244 -22.79 0.55 6.96
N ASN A 245 -21.90 0.73 7.95
CA ASN A 245 -20.75 1.63 7.86
C ASN A 245 -19.44 0.94 7.50
N PHE A 246 -19.36 -0.39 7.60
CA PHE A 246 -18.15 -1.18 7.36
C PHE A 246 -18.51 -2.39 6.49
N ARG A 247 -17.71 -2.66 5.45
CA ARG A 247 -17.95 -3.77 4.52
C ARG A 247 -16.63 -4.44 4.13
N VAL A 248 -16.68 -5.76 3.99
CA VAL A 248 -15.61 -6.55 3.36
C VAL A 248 -16.12 -7.05 2.03
N TRP A 249 -15.37 -6.76 0.97
CA TRP A 249 -15.66 -7.14 -0.40
C TRP A 249 -14.66 -8.18 -0.85
N ILE A 250 -15.11 -9.16 -1.61
CA ILE A 250 -14.23 -10.21 -2.14
C ILE A 250 -14.52 -10.33 -3.63
N PHE A 251 -13.49 -10.14 -4.45
CA PHE A 251 -13.55 -10.31 -5.89
C PHE A 251 -12.56 -11.39 -6.31
N LYS A 252 -12.91 -12.20 -7.30
CA LYS A 252 -11.91 -13.03 -7.99
C LYS A 252 -11.08 -12.15 -8.90
N VAL A 253 -9.75 -12.29 -8.88
CA VAL A 253 -8.84 -11.48 -9.72
C VAL A 253 -9.25 -11.55 -11.19
N ALA A 254 -9.52 -12.74 -11.71
CA ALA A 254 -9.89 -12.94 -13.12
C ALA A 254 -11.19 -12.22 -13.50
N ASP A 255 -12.20 -12.25 -12.63
CA ASP A 255 -13.48 -11.60 -12.87
C ASP A 255 -13.37 -10.08 -12.71
N ALA A 256 -12.62 -9.61 -11.72
CA ALA A 256 -12.43 -8.18 -11.46
C ALA A 256 -11.78 -7.45 -12.63
N VAL A 257 -10.77 -8.07 -13.26
CA VAL A 257 -10.04 -7.44 -14.39
C VAL A 257 -10.67 -7.75 -15.74
N LYS A 258 -11.75 -8.52 -15.79
CA LYS A 258 -12.40 -8.87 -17.04
C LYS A 258 -12.91 -7.61 -17.74
N ASP A 259 -12.65 -7.52 -19.04
CA ASP A 259 -13.06 -6.40 -19.89
C ASP A 259 -12.49 -5.02 -19.47
N THR A 260 -11.40 -5.01 -18.68
CA THR A 260 -10.64 -3.81 -18.32
C THR A 260 -9.28 -3.77 -19.01
N ALA A 261 -8.64 -2.59 -19.00
CA ALA A 261 -7.27 -2.43 -19.46
C ALA A 261 -6.24 -3.24 -18.64
N CYS A 262 -6.61 -3.78 -17.48
CA CYS A 262 -5.72 -4.58 -16.63
C CYS A 262 -5.72 -6.07 -16.97
N SER A 263 -6.67 -6.52 -17.79
CA SER A 263 -6.72 -7.91 -18.26
C SER A 263 -5.41 -8.31 -18.96
N SER A 264 -4.94 -9.53 -18.68
CA SER A 264 -3.85 -10.12 -19.45
C SER A 264 -4.38 -10.64 -20.79
N VAL A 265 -3.58 -10.57 -21.86
CA VAL A 265 -3.95 -11.08 -23.20
C VAL A 265 -4.33 -12.58 -23.16
N ARG A 266 -3.89 -13.33 -22.13
CA ARG A 266 -4.24 -14.75 -21.96
C ARG A 266 -5.72 -14.99 -21.62
N TYR A 267 -6.41 -14.04 -20.99
CA TYR A 267 -7.84 -14.21 -20.64
C TYR A 267 -8.77 -14.13 -21.86
N HIS A 268 -8.37 -13.46 -22.94
CA HIS A 268 -9.17 -13.43 -24.18
C HIS A 268 -9.17 -14.75 -24.96
N LYS A 269 -8.25 -15.68 -24.69
CA LYS A 269 -8.15 -16.95 -25.44
C LYS A 269 -8.94 -18.11 -24.86
N PHE A 270 -9.49 -18.00 -23.65
CA PHE A 270 -10.26 -19.06 -23.00
C PHE A 270 -11.69 -18.60 -22.65
N GLY A 271 -12.34 -17.87 -23.57
CA GLY A 271 -13.78 -17.77 -23.56
C GLY A 271 -14.36 -19.16 -23.84
N TYR A 272 -14.87 -19.82 -22.81
CA TYR A 272 -15.75 -20.97 -22.96
C TYR A 272 -16.97 -20.52 -23.77
N HIS A 273 -17.12 -21.11 -24.96
CA HIS A 273 -18.39 -21.17 -25.68
C HIS A 273 -19.31 -22.19 -25.02
#